data_AF-C3MFK7-F1
#
_entry.id   AF-C3MFK7-F1
#
_cell.length_a   1.000
_cell.length_b   1.000
_cell.length_c   1.000
_cell.angle_alpha   90.00
_cell.angle_beta   90.00
_cell.angle_gamma   90.00
#
_symmetry.space_group_name_H-M   'P 1'
#
loop_
_entity.id
_entity.type
_entity.pdbx_description
1 polymer ?
#
loop_
_entity_poly.entity_id
_entity_poly.type
_entity_poly.pdbx_seq_one_letter_code
_entity_poly.pdbx_strand_id
1 'polypeptide(L)'
;MRRGALAGCITTCALGAVLYSWAYRFEVDRSALSYDFVFETPKAGAETAAASGDNTEIAAAIQFQLRPLFSPSRRPVQIGDPESPPAPEPVEPVPPAPDAMTSRLRLLGTEKGGDGGTALIVDEDTGASDWVAAGGSIGGWRVLEVRADAVLLTSDGQSTLPEGEPGLKLTLYPE
;
A
#
# COMPACT_ATOMS: atom_id res chain seq x y z
N MET A 1 -2.06 -24.17 -56.86
CA MET A 1 -2.55 -24.09 -55.45
C MET A 1 -2.19 -22.78 -54.71
N ARG A 2 -1.79 -21.68 -55.37
CA ARG A 2 -1.39 -20.42 -54.67
C ARG A 2 -2.42 -19.28 -54.66
N ARG A 3 -3.58 -19.44 -55.30
CA ARG A 3 -4.60 -18.37 -55.41
C ARG A 3 -5.59 -18.31 -54.24
N GLY A 4 -5.71 -19.37 -53.43
CA GLY A 4 -6.62 -19.40 -52.27
C GLY A 4 -6.12 -18.64 -51.04
N ALA A 5 -4.80 -18.56 -50.85
CA ALA A 5 -4.21 -17.93 -49.67
C ALA A 5 -4.35 -16.40 -49.67
N LEU A 6 -4.39 -15.77 -50.85
CA LEU A 6 -4.43 -14.32 -50.98
C LEU A 6 -5.84 -13.75 -50.77
N ALA A 7 -6.89 -14.53 -51.08
CA ALA A 7 -8.28 -14.13 -50.84
C ALA A 7 -8.67 -14.13 -49.35
N GLY A 8 -8.13 -15.09 -48.56
CA GLY A 8 -8.41 -15.18 -47.12
C GLY A 8 -7.79 -14.05 -46.29
N CYS A 9 -6.69 -13.45 -46.76
CA CYS A 9 -6.01 -12.37 -46.05
C CYS A 9 -6.72 -11.02 -46.22
N ILE A 10 -7.36 -10.80 -47.37
CA ILE A 10 -8.11 -9.57 -47.64
C ILE A 10 -9.41 -9.54 -46.82
N THR A 11 -10.07 -10.69 -46.67
CA THR A 11 -11.31 -10.79 -45.88
C THR A 11 -11.08 -10.59 -44.39
N THR A 12 -9.97 -11.08 -43.82
CA THR A 12 -9.65 -10.85 -42.40
C THR A 12 -9.28 -9.40 -42.09
N CYS A 13 -8.53 -8.74 -42.98
CA CYS A 13 -8.23 -7.31 -42.83
C CYS A 13 -9.48 -6.42 -42.88
N ALA A 14 -10.42 -6.71 -43.78
CA ALA A 14 -11.65 -5.94 -43.90
C ALA A 14 -12.54 -6.07 -42.65
N LEU A 15 -12.64 -7.28 -42.09
CA LEU A 15 -13.46 -7.54 -40.90
C LEU A 15 -12.87 -6.87 -39.64
N GLY A 16 -11.54 -6.86 -39.51
CA GLY A 16 -10.85 -6.14 -38.44
C GLY A 16 -11.08 -4.62 -38.49
N ALA A 17 -11.02 -4.01 -39.68
CA ALA A 17 -11.25 -2.57 -39.85
C ALA A 17 -12.69 -2.16 -39.48
N VAL A 18 -13.68 -3.00 -39.81
CA VAL A 18 -15.09 -2.75 -39.45
C VAL A 18 -15.30 -2.86 -37.94
N LEU A 19 -14.72 -3.86 -37.28
CA LEU A 19 -14.82 -4.01 -35.81
C LEU A 19 -14.12 -2.86 -35.07
N TYR A 20 -12.96 -2.42 -35.55
CA TYR A 20 -12.25 -1.26 -34.99
C TYR A 20 -13.11 0.01 -35.14
N SER A 21 -13.64 0.26 -36.34
CA SER A 21 -14.51 1.42 -36.58
C SER A 21 -15.82 1.37 -35.76
N TRP A 22 -16.34 0.18 -35.48
CA TRP A 22 -17.54 0.00 -34.65
C TRP A 22 -17.23 0.31 -33.17
N ALA A 23 -16.09 -0.14 -32.66
CA ALA A 23 -15.65 0.15 -31.30
C ALA A 23 -15.41 1.65 -31.06
N TYR A 24 -14.85 2.37 -32.04
CA TYR A 24 -14.67 3.82 -31.96
C TYR A 24 -15.97 4.62 -31.96
N ARG A 25 -17.11 4.01 -32.30
CA ARG A 25 -18.41 4.67 -32.33
C ARG A 25 -19.12 4.67 -30.97
N PHE A 26 -18.58 3.97 -29.97
CA PHE A 26 -19.03 4.09 -28.59
C PHE A 26 -18.33 5.27 -27.93
N GLU A 27 -18.83 6.48 -28.20
CA GLU A 27 -18.61 7.61 -27.30
C GLU A 27 -19.26 7.27 -25.96
N VAL A 28 -18.44 6.87 -25.00
CA VAL A 28 -18.87 6.68 -23.61
C VAL A 28 -19.41 8.02 -23.14
N ASP A 29 -20.70 8.06 -22.82
CA ASP A 29 -21.35 9.26 -22.29
C ASP A 29 -20.68 9.62 -20.95
N ARG A 30 -19.83 10.64 -21.00
CA ARG A 30 -19.10 11.21 -19.86
C ARG A 30 -19.86 12.39 -19.26
N SER A 31 -21.19 12.43 -19.39
CA SER A 31 -21.97 13.44 -18.69
C SER A 31 -21.73 13.29 -17.19
N ALA A 32 -20.95 14.20 -16.61
CA ALA A 32 -20.71 14.28 -15.19
C ALA A 32 -22.07 14.45 -14.49
N LEU A 33 -22.37 13.56 -13.55
CA LEU A 33 -23.54 13.72 -12.69
C LEU A 33 -23.43 15.08 -11.99
N SER A 34 -24.44 15.93 -12.17
CA SER A 34 -24.51 17.23 -11.52
C SER A 34 -24.70 16.99 -10.03
N TYR A 35 -23.67 17.25 -9.24
CA TYR A 35 -23.72 17.13 -7.79
C TYR A 35 -24.38 18.38 -7.20
N ASP A 36 -25.67 18.31 -6.93
CA ASP A 36 -26.40 19.30 -6.14
C ASP A 36 -26.59 18.76 -4.71
N PHE A 37 -25.51 18.79 -3.92
CA PHE A 37 -25.61 18.48 -2.50
C PHE A 37 -26.01 19.73 -1.73
N VAL A 38 -27.29 19.81 -1.39
CA VAL A 38 -27.81 20.80 -0.44
C VAL A 38 -27.47 20.32 0.98
N PHE A 39 -26.50 20.96 1.61
CA PHE A 39 -26.28 20.80 3.05
C PHE A 39 -27.34 21.63 3.79
N GLU A 40 -28.35 20.97 4.39
CA GLU A 40 -29.25 21.64 5.32
C GLU A 40 -28.45 22.13 6.54
N THR A 41 -28.39 23.45 6.70
CA THR A 41 -27.80 24.07 7.89
C THR A 41 -28.59 23.62 9.13
N PRO A 42 -27.97 22.98 10.13
CA PRO A 42 -28.68 22.58 11.33
C PRO A 42 -29.23 23.82 12.03
N LYS A 43 -30.56 23.85 12.23
CA LYS A 43 -31.25 24.85 13.02
C LYS A 43 -30.66 24.85 14.42
N ALA A 44 -30.05 25.96 14.83
CA ALA A 44 -29.51 26.15 16.17
C ALA A 44 -30.58 25.76 17.20
N GLY A 45 -30.37 24.62 17.86
CA GLY A 45 -31.20 24.14 18.95
C GLY A 45 -31.08 25.12 20.12
N ALA A 46 -32.23 25.45 20.70
CA ALA A 46 -32.37 26.39 21.80
C ALA A 46 -31.34 26.18 22.92
N GLU A 47 -30.79 27.28 23.44
CA GLU A 47 -30.00 27.32 24.65
C GLU A 47 -30.76 26.63 25.79
N THR A 48 -30.35 25.39 26.10
CA THR A 48 -30.70 24.75 27.35
C THR A 48 -29.99 25.51 28.47
N ALA A 49 -30.78 26.11 29.36
CA ALA A 49 -30.29 26.75 30.57
C ALA A 49 -29.29 25.84 31.28
N ALA A 50 -28.11 26.40 31.57
CA ALA A 50 -27.05 25.73 32.31
C ALA A 50 -27.63 25.12 33.59
N ALA A 51 -27.69 23.80 33.63
CA ALA A 51 -27.94 23.07 34.86
C ALA A 51 -26.84 23.48 35.84
N SER A 52 -27.23 23.90 37.05
CA SER A 52 -26.33 24.15 38.17
C SER A 52 -25.62 22.84 38.52
N GLY A 53 -24.49 22.57 37.85
CA GLY A 53 -23.70 21.34 37.97
C GLY A 53 -22.81 21.36 39.20
N ASP A 54 -23.15 20.47 40.13
CA ASP A 54 -22.33 19.80 41.14
C ASP A 54 -20.94 20.40 41.50
N ASN A 55 -20.83 20.92 42.73
CA ASN A 55 -19.58 21.39 43.36
C ASN A 55 -18.46 20.32 43.44
N THR A 56 -18.77 19.06 43.18
CA THR A 56 -17.83 17.94 43.10
C THR A 56 -16.94 18.00 41.86
N GLU A 57 -17.41 18.55 40.74
CA GLU A 57 -16.61 18.74 39.52
C GLU A 57 -15.56 19.84 39.73
N ILE A 58 -15.93 20.91 40.44
CA ILE A 58 -15.00 21.99 40.83
C ILE A 58 -13.96 21.45 41.83
N ALA A 59 -14.35 20.60 42.77
CA ALA A 59 -13.42 19.96 43.70
C ALA A 59 -12.42 19.02 42.99
N ALA A 60 -12.85 18.31 41.94
CA ALA A 60 -11.98 17.49 41.10
C ALA A 60 -11.00 18.35 40.28
N ALA A 61 -11.45 19.49 39.75
CA ALA A 61 -10.58 20.44 39.03
C ALA A 61 -9.46 21.01 39.93
N ILE A 62 -9.74 21.23 41.22
CA ILE A 62 -8.76 21.75 42.19
C ILE A 62 -7.67 20.71 42.51
N GLN A 63 -7.95 19.40 42.44
CA GLN A 63 -6.93 18.37 42.68
C GLN A 63 -5.77 18.42 41.67
N PHE A 64 -6.02 18.83 40.43
CA PHE A 64 -4.96 19.00 39.42
C PHE A 64 -4.04 20.21 39.70
N GLN A 65 -4.54 21.21 40.44
CA GLN A 65 -3.73 22.36 40.88
C GLN A 65 -2.79 22.00 42.04
N LEU A 66 -3.16 21.03 42.89
CA LEU A 66 -2.35 20.57 44.02
C LEU A 66 -1.19 19.64 43.62
N ARG A 67 -1.23 19.07 42.41
CA ARG A 67 -0.17 18.21 41.85
C ARG A 67 0.16 18.64 40.42
N PRO A 68 0.77 19.82 40.21
CA PRO A 68 1.05 20.32 38.88
C PRO A 68 1.85 19.28 38.09
N LEU A 69 1.42 19.04 36.85
CA LEU A 69 2.00 18.06 35.95
C LEU A 69 3.52 18.30 35.72
N PHE A 70 3.95 19.55 35.89
CA PHE A 70 5.32 20.03 35.73
C PHE A 70 6.02 20.37 37.07
N SER A 71 5.66 19.72 38.18
CA SER A 71 6.37 19.99 39.45
C SER A 71 7.88 19.71 39.29
N PRO A 72 8.78 20.60 39.74
CA PRO A 72 10.24 20.43 39.60
C PRO A 72 10.79 19.16 40.26
N SER A 73 10.01 18.57 41.17
CA SER A 73 10.26 17.31 41.86
C SER A 73 9.98 16.05 41.02
N ARG A 74 9.49 16.18 39.78
CA ARG A 74 9.37 15.08 38.79
C ARG A 74 10.63 14.89 37.94
N ARG A 75 11.82 15.27 38.44
CA ARG A 75 13.07 14.93 37.74
C ARG A 75 13.23 13.39 37.68
N PRO A 76 13.78 12.86 36.58
CA PRO A 76 14.02 11.42 36.46
C PRO A 76 14.91 10.94 37.60
N VAL A 77 14.54 9.78 38.17
CA VAL A 77 15.39 9.03 39.11
C VAL A 77 16.73 8.79 38.42
N GLN A 78 17.83 9.05 39.12
CA GLN A 78 19.16 8.69 38.62
C GLN A 78 19.17 7.17 38.41
N ILE A 79 19.15 6.76 37.14
CA ILE A 79 19.43 5.39 36.74
C ILE A 79 20.91 5.18 37.11
N GLY A 80 21.17 4.31 38.08
CA GLY A 80 22.53 3.95 38.47
C GLY A 80 23.31 3.42 37.27
N ASP A 81 24.64 3.61 37.32
CA ASP A 81 25.53 3.20 36.24
C ASP A 81 25.25 1.75 35.79
N PRO A 82 25.11 1.50 34.47
CA PRO A 82 24.86 0.15 33.98
C PRO A 82 26.05 -0.74 34.31
N GLU A 83 25.76 -1.91 34.90
CA GLU A 83 26.74 -2.96 35.14
C GLU A 83 27.40 -3.36 33.81
N SER A 84 28.73 -3.50 33.83
CA SER A 84 29.53 -3.75 32.63
C SER A 84 29.03 -5.00 31.89
N PRO A 85 28.80 -4.94 30.57
CA PRO A 85 28.31 -6.08 29.82
C PRO A 85 29.36 -7.21 29.81
N PRO A 86 28.92 -8.49 29.80
CA PRO A 86 29.82 -9.62 29.68
C PRO A 86 30.57 -9.59 28.35
N ALA A 87 31.81 -10.09 28.36
CA ALA A 87 32.66 -10.14 27.17
C ALA A 87 32.01 -11.00 26.06
N PRO A 88 32.07 -10.56 24.79
CA PRO A 88 31.44 -11.28 23.69
C PRO A 88 32.14 -12.62 23.43
N GLU A 89 31.34 -13.68 23.30
CA GLU A 89 31.82 -14.99 22.87
C GLU A 89 32.26 -14.95 21.39
N PRO A 90 33.27 -15.75 20.97
CA PRO A 90 33.71 -15.81 19.58
C PRO A 90 32.59 -16.36 18.69
N VAL A 91 32.00 -15.49 17.86
CA VAL A 91 31.02 -15.87 16.84
C VAL A 91 31.78 -16.44 15.64
N GLU A 92 31.45 -17.68 15.24
CA GLU A 92 31.95 -18.27 14.00
C GLU A 92 31.58 -17.36 12.80
N PRO A 93 32.46 -17.24 11.78
CA PRO A 93 32.16 -16.41 10.62
C PRO A 93 30.97 -17.00 9.87
N VAL A 94 29.82 -16.35 10.00
CA VAL A 94 28.66 -16.58 9.15
C VAL A 94 29.11 -16.39 7.70
N PRO A 95 28.87 -17.36 6.80
CA PRO A 95 29.21 -17.19 5.39
C PRO A 95 28.51 -15.93 4.85
N PRO A 96 29.16 -15.16 3.96
CA PRO A 96 28.54 -13.97 3.40
C PRO A 96 27.21 -14.37 2.77
N ALA A 97 26.11 -13.79 3.25
CA ALA A 97 24.81 -13.94 2.63
C ALA A 97 24.96 -13.55 1.15
N PRO A 98 24.39 -14.32 0.21
CA PRO A 98 24.43 -13.93 -1.18
C PRO A 98 23.83 -12.53 -1.28
N ASP A 99 24.56 -11.60 -1.91
CA ASP A 99 24.07 -10.28 -2.27
C ASP A 99 22.86 -10.48 -3.17
N ALA A 100 21.67 -10.61 -2.56
CA ALA A 100 20.42 -10.54 -3.28
C ALA A 100 20.41 -9.13 -3.86
N MET A 101 20.72 -9.03 -5.16
CA MET A 101 20.62 -7.81 -5.94
C MET A 101 19.30 -7.18 -5.55
N THR A 102 19.37 -6.14 -4.74
CA THR A 102 18.20 -5.55 -4.10
C THR A 102 17.58 -4.66 -5.17
N SER A 103 16.95 -5.30 -6.16
CA SER A 103 16.25 -4.58 -7.21
C SER A 103 15.27 -3.64 -6.52
N ARG A 104 15.45 -2.35 -6.78
CA ARG A 104 14.64 -1.31 -6.15
C ARG A 104 13.29 -1.28 -6.85
N LEU A 105 12.41 -2.18 -6.43
CA LEU A 105 11.05 -2.24 -6.93
C LEU A 105 10.17 -1.25 -6.17
N ARG A 106 9.30 -0.55 -6.91
CA ARG A 106 8.31 0.36 -6.34
C ARG A 106 6.92 0.07 -6.91
N LEU A 107 5.93 -0.01 -6.03
CA LEU A 107 4.54 -0.18 -6.41
C LEU A 107 3.92 1.17 -6.76
N LEU A 108 3.35 1.28 -7.96
CA LEU A 108 2.70 2.50 -8.46
C LEU A 108 1.18 2.44 -8.36
N GLY A 109 0.60 1.25 -8.53
CA GLY A 109 -0.85 1.07 -8.50
C GLY A 109 -1.25 -0.40 -8.46
N THR A 110 -2.50 -0.65 -8.09
CA THR A 110 -3.13 -1.96 -8.19
C THR A 110 -4.50 -1.81 -8.82
N GLU A 111 -4.86 -2.71 -9.72
CA GLU A 111 -6.17 -2.78 -10.35
C GLU A 111 -6.83 -4.11 -10.00
N LYS A 112 -8.13 -4.09 -9.75
CA LYS A 112 -8.91 -5.30 -9.49
C LYS A 112 -9.56 -5.77 -10.79
N GLY A 113 -9.00 -6.80 -11.41
CA GLY A 113 -9.55 -7.49 -12.58
C GLY A 113 -10.42 -8.70 -12.19
N GLY A 114 -11.06 -9.32 -13.18
CA GLY A 114 -12.04 -10.40 -12.98
C GLY A 114 -11.52 -11.62 -12.22
N ASP A 115 -10.35 -12.15 -12.61
CA ASP A 115 -9.75 -13.36 -12.00
C ASP A 115 -8.71 -13.04 -10.90
N GLY A 116 -8.52 -11.76 -10.55
CA GLY A 116 -7.54 -11.35 -9.55
C GLY A 116 -7.09 -9.89 -9.66
N GLY A 117 -6.19 -9.48 -8.78
CA GLY A 117 -5.55 -8.17 -8.83
C GLY A 117 -4.34 -8.17 -9.77
N THR A 118 -4.14 -7.08 -10.50
CA THR A 118 -2.90 -6.75 -11.19
C THR A 118 -2.22 -5.58 -10.50
N ALA A 119 -0.90 -5.55 -10.51
CA ALA A 119 -0.11 -4.50 -9.91
C ALA A 119 0.79 -3.85 -10.96
N LEU A 120 0.85 -2.52 -10.95
CA LEU A 120 1.81 -1.75 -11.72
C LEU A 120 3.06 -1.54 -10.87
N ILE A 121 4.15 -2.19 -11.26
CA ILE A 121 5.42 -2.14 -10.54
C ILE A 121 6.46 -1.52 -11.47
N VAL A 122 7.26 -0.60 -10.91
CA VAL A 122 8.44 -0.05 -11.59
C VAL A 122 9.70 -0.63 -10.94
N ASP A 123 10.62 -1.06 -11.78
CA ASP A 123 12.00 -1.34 -11.40
C ASP A 123 12.80 -0.04 -11.52
N GLU A 124 13.21 0.54 -10.40
CA GLU A 124 13.94 1.80 -10.38
C GLU A 124 15.36 1.68 -10.95
N ASP A 125 15.93 0.47 -11.00
CA ASP A 125 17.27 0.26 -11.55
C ASP A 125 17.27 0.29 -13.08
N THR A 126 16.21 -0.24 -13.70
CA THR A 126 16.05 -0.27 -15.16
C THR A 126 15.12 0.81 -15.71
N GLY A 127 14.29 1.41 -14.85
CA GLY A 127 13.22 2.32 -15.22
C GLY A 127 12.03 1.64 -15.93
N ALA A 128 12.02 0.31 -16.00
CA ALA A 128 10.95 -0.44 -16.65
C ALA A 128 9.72 -0.51 -15.73
N SER A 129 8.53 -0.23 -16.28
CA SER A 129 7.25 -0.39 -15.59
C SER A 129 6.40 -1.44 -16.29
N ASP A 130 5.85 -2.39 -15.54
CA ASP A 130 4.99 -3.43 -16.10
C ASP A 130 3.79 -3.76 -15.20
N TRP A 131 2.71 -4.21 -15.84
CA TRP A 131 1.52 -4.71 -15.16
C TRP A 131 1.66 -6.20 -14.91
N VAL A 132 1.79 -6.56 -13.64
CA VAL A 132 2.10 -7.93 -13.22
C VAL A 132 0.93 -8.50 -12.42
N ALA A 133 0.46 -9.68 -12.82
CA ALA A 133 -0.52 -10.45 -12.05
C ALA A 133 0.19 -11.43 -11.09
N ALA A 134 -0.57 -12.04 -10.19
CA ALA A 134 -0.05 -13.16 -9.38
C ALA A 134 0.54 -14.26 -10.28
N GLY A 135 1.72 -14.75 -9.91
CA GLY A 135 2.51 -15.71 -10.69
C GLY A 135 3.43 -15.08 -11.75
N GLY A 136 3.29 -13.80 -12.07
CA GLY A 136 4.21 -13.09 -12.96
C GLY A 136 5.55 -12.76 -12.30
N SER A 137 6.52 -12.29 -13.09
CA SER A 137 7.87 -11.97 -12.62
C SER A 137 8.32 -10.57 -13.07
N ILE A 138 8.97 -9.82 -12.17
CA ILE A 138 9.56 -8.51 -12.45
C ILE A 138 10.84 -8.33 -11.64
N GLY A 139 11.93 -7.83 -12.26
CA GLY A 139 13.19 -7.56 -11.56
C GLY A 139 13.81 -8.76 -10.82
N GLY A 140 13.56 -9.99 -11.30
CA GLY A 140 14.01 -11.23 -10.63
C GLY A 140 13.14 -11.71 -9.46
N TRP A 141 12.03 -11.02 -9.21
CA TRP A 141 11.03 -11.38 -8.20
C TRP A 141 9.78 -11.96 -8.84
N ARG A 142 9.18 -12.95 -8.18
CA ARG A 142 7.88 -13.53 -8.53
C ARG A 142 6.78 -12.98 -7.64
N VAL A 143 5.69 -12.56 -8.26
CA VAL A 143 4.50 -12.06 -7.55
C VAL A 143 3.75 -13.24 -6.94
N LEU A 144 3.63 -13.25 -5.62
CA LEU A 144 2.88 -14.27 -4.89
C LEU A 144 1.40 -13.89 -4.79
N GLU A 145 1.13 -12.65 -4.38
CA GLU A 145 -0.22 -12.15 -4.12
C GLU A 145 -0.28 -10.64 -4.40
N VAL A 146 -1.35 -10.20 -5.05
CA VAL A 146 -1.67 -8.78 -5.25
C VAL A 146 -2.87 -8.42 -4.39
N ARG A 147 -2.67 -7.51 -3.44
CA ARG A 147 -3.73 -6.93 -2.59
C ARG A 147 -4.11 -5.54 -3.10
N ALA A 148 -5.07 -4.90 -2.44
CA ALA A 148 -5.56 -3.58 -2.83
C ALA A 148 -4.55 -2.43 -2.59
N ASP A 149 -3.60 -2.62 -1.69
CA ASP A 149 -2.66 -1.60 -1.24
C ASP A 149 -1.21 -2.10 -1.18
N ALA A 150 -1.02 -3.41 -1.38
CA ALA A 150 0.27 -4.06 -1.23
C ALA A 150 0.43 -5.24 -2.19
N VAL A 151 1.68 -5.55 -2.51
CA VAL A 151 2.07 -6.72 -3.31
C VAL A 151 3.10 -7.52 -2.55
N LEU A 152 2.91 -8.83 -2.50
CA LEU A 152 3.87 -9.78 -1.91
C LEU A 152 4.68 -10.42 -3.03
N LEU A 153 6.00 -10.30 -2.92
CA LEU A 153 6.97 -10.84 -3.88
C LEU A 153 7.87 -11.87 -3.18
N THR A 154 8.30 -12.87 -3.94
CA THR A 154 9.29 -13.87 -3.53
C THR A 154 10.43 -13.94 -4.55
N SER A 155 11.65 -14.20 -4.09
CA SER A 155 12.80 -14.37 -5.00
C SER A 155 12.65 -15.67 -5.80
N ASP A 156 12.97 -15.66 -7.09
CA ASP A 156 13.04 -16.85 -7.94
C ASP A 156 14.17 -17.79 -7.48
N GLY A 157 13.93 -18.56 -6.43
CA GLY A 157 14.92 -19.47 -5.82
C GLY A 157 14.45 -20.19 -4.55
N GLN A 158 13.43 -19.69 -3.85
CA GLN A 158 12.86 -20.33 -2.66
C GLN A 158 11.34 -20.47 -2.80
N SER A 159 10.94 -21.57 -3.43
CA SER A 159 9.54 -22.05 -3.49
C SER A 159 9.11 -22.78 -2.20
N THR A 160 9.95 -22.81 -1.18
CA THR A 160 9.65 -23.42 0.12
C THR A 160 9.79 -22.35 1.18
N LEU A 161 8.67 -21.95 1.78
CA LEU A 161 8.64 -21.14 3.00
C LEU A 161 9.26 -21.97 4.15
N PRO A 162 10.40 -21.59 4.72
CA PRO A 162 10.56 -21.65 6.16
C PRO A 162 9.88 -20.41 6.76
N GLU A 163 9.16 -20.62 7.86
CA GLU A 163 8.67 -19.51 8.69
C GLU A 163 9.86 -18.64 9.11
N GLY A 164 9.99 -17.45 8.50
CA GLY A 164 10.96 -16.43 8.90
C GLY A 164 11.88 -15.96 7.76
N GLU A 165 11.50 -14.83 7.15
CA GLU A 165 12.28 -13.95 6.24
C GLU A 165 12.41 -14.33 4.74
N PRO A 166 12.53 -13.33 3.83
CA PRO A 166 11.84 -12.05 3.74
C PRO A 166 11.13 -11.96 2.37
N GLY A 167 9.82 -12.22 2.32
CA GLY A 167 9.04 -11.81 1.16
C GLY A 167 9.09 -10.28 1.04
N LEU A 168 9.44 -9.77 -0.13
CA LEU A 168 9.45 -8.33 -0.37
C LEU A 168 8.00 -7.85 -0.46
N LYS A 169 7.55 -7.09 0.55
CA LYS A 169 6.24 -6.45 0.56
C LYS A 169 6.39 -5.04 0.02
N LEU A 170 5.82 -4.78 -1.16
CA LEU A 170 5.70 -3.42 -1.69
C LEU A 170 4.35 -2.84 -1.27
N THR A 171 4.33 -1.59 -0.83
CA THR A 171 3.10 -0.87 -0.46
C THR A 171 2.97 0.40 -1.29
N LEU A 172 1.73 0.83 -1.55
CA LEU A 172 1.46 2.12 -2.19
C LEU A 172 1.78 3.30 -1.27
N TYR A 173 1.68 3.07 0.04
CA TYR A 173 1.92 4.05 1.08
C TYR A 173 3.16 3.61 1.86
N PRO A 174 4.31 4.30 1.69
CA PRO A 174 5.45 4.10 2.58
C PRO A 174 5.11 4.70 3.95
N GLU A 175 5.37 3.94 5.03
CA GLU A 175 5.29 4.45 6.41
C GLU A 175 6.56 5.20 6.82
#